data_AF-A0AA88LZN8-F1
#
_entry.id   AF-A0AA88LZN8-F1
#
_cell.length_a   1.000
_cell.length_b   1.000
_cell.length_c   1.000
_cell.angle_alpha   90.00
_cell.angle_beta   90.00
_cell.angle_gamma   90.00
#
_symmetry.space_group_name_H-M   'P 1'
#
loop_
_entity.id
_entity.type
_entity.pdbx_description
1 polymer ?
#
loop_
_entity_poly.entity_id
_entity_poly.type
_entity_poly.pdbx_seq_one_letter_code
_entity_poly.pdbx_strand_id
1 'polypeptide(L)'
;MPLPQLWSSCFFIMLLLLGLDTQFAELELIVSSTIDVFPNVLRRPYMRELFLLFFCTACFCFQILMTTQGGIYIFQLIDYHGSSGASILFMGLIESLIIGWIFGTDRMFDIIEDMCDIRPSAFFKYCWNYFTPLMCLGTLIFYIVKYKPLMYNNVYIYPNWAYGIGFFMVTISPVLVITWGLVKLYTSSGSLKERFKSVCTPDDKLPMTENQKVQLQISETIVAGI
;
A
#
# COMPACT_ATOMS: atom_id res chain seq x y z
N MET A 1 40.12 -10.39 11.35
CA MET A 1 40.53 -9.02 10.99
C MET A 1 41.15 -8.35 12.21
N PRO A 2 42.10 -7.41 12.06
CA PRO A 2 42.58 -6.62 13.20
C PRO A 2 41.41 -5.83 13.81
N LEU A 3 41.36 -5.75 15.16
CA LEU A 3 40.28 -5.13 15.96
C LEU A 3 38.87 -5.72 15.73
N PRO A 4 38.65 -7.03 15.92
CA PRO A 4 37.36 -7.69 15.64
C PRO A 4 36.17 -7.11 16.43
N GLN A 5 36.42 -6.59 17.64
CA GLN A 5 35.37 -6.01 18.48
C GLN A 5 34.77 -4.73 17.86
N LEU A 6 35.60 -3.88 17.25
CA LEU A 6 35.16 -2.65 16.59
C LEU A 6 34.25 -2.98 15.40
N TRP A 7 34.66 -3.93 14.55
CA TRP A 7 33.89 -4.35 13.38
C TRP A 7 32.53 -4.96 13.76
N SER A 8 32.48 -5.79 14.80
CA SER A 8 31.21 -6.33 15.30
C SER A 8 30.26 -5.23 15.79
N SER A 9 30.75 -4.26 16.57
CA SER A 9 29.93 -3.14 17.03
C SER A 9 29.39 -2.30 15.87
N CYS A 10 30.24 -1.95 14.89
CA CYS A 10 29.81 -1.22 13.70
C CYS A 10 28.75 -1.99 12.91
N PHE A 11 28.91 -3.31 12.77
CA PHE A 11 27.95 -4.16 12.06
C PHE A 11 26.58 -4.17 12.75
N PHE A 12 26.52 -4.34 14.07
CA PHE A 12 25.24 -4.33 14.78
C PHE A 12 24.59 -2.94 14.81
N ILE A 13 25.37 -1.87 14.94
CA ILE A 13 24.84 -0.50 14.85
C ILE A 13 24.24 -0.25 13.46
N MET A 14 24.91 -0.70 12.40
CA MET A 14 24.38 -0.61 11.04
C MET A 14 23.03 -1.33 10.90
N LEU A 15 22.92 -2.57 11.39
CA LEU A 15 21.66 -3.32 11.37
C LEU A 15 20.55 -2.63 12.18
N LEU A 16 20.88 -2.05 13.33
CA LEU A 16 19.93 -1.31 14.15
C LEU A 16 19.44 -0.04 13.45
N LEU A 17 20.34 0.75 12.86
CA LEU A 17 19.97 1.97 12.15
C LEU A 17 19.11 1.67 10.92
N LEU A 18 19.42 0.60 10.17
CA LEU A 18 18.65 0.17 9.00
C LEU A 18 17.21 -0.23 9.40
N GLY A 19 17.07 -0.97 10.50
CA GLY A 19 15.76 -1.33 11.03
C GLY A 19 14.98 -0.11 11.55
N LEU A 20 15.64 0.79 12.28
CA LEU A 20 15.02 1.97 12.86
C LEU A 20 14.45 2.93 11.81
N ASP A 21 15.21 3.20 10.73
CA ASP A 21 14.75 4.09 9.66
C ASP A 21 13.48 3.56 8.98
N THR A 22 13.47 2.26 8.66
CA THR A 22 12.30 1.59 8.07
C THR A 22 11.08 1.67 9.00
N GLN A 23 11.27 1.41 10.30
CA GLN A 23 10.19 1.48 11.28
C GLN A 23 9.62 2.90 11.44
N PHE A 24 10.46 3.94 11.39
CA PHE A 24 9.96 5.31 11.44
C PHE A 24 9.15 5.69 10.20
N ALA A 25 9.59 5.25 9.01
CA ALA A 25 8.84 5.47 7.78
C ALA A 25 7.45 4.78 7.81
N GLU A 26 7.39 3.52 8.28
CA GLU A 26 6.14 2.77 8.42
C GLU A 26 5.19 3.40 9.45
N LEU A 27 5.72 3.82 10.61
CA LEU A 27 4.93 4.48 11.65
C LEU A 27 4.36 5.82 11.16
N GLU A 28 5.16 6.63 10.47
CA GLU A 28 4.67 7.91 9.93
C GLU A 28 3.62 7.71 8.84
N LEU A 29 3.76 6.68 8.00
CA LEU A 29 2.76 6.31 7.00
C LEU A 29 1.41 5.99 7.66
N ILE A 30 1.40 5.15 8.69
CA ILE A 30 0.18 4.76 9.41
C ILE A 30 -0.46 5.96 10.11
N VAL A 31 0.35 6.77 10.80
CA VAL A 31 -0.12 7.94 11.54
C VAL A 31 -0.69 8.99 10.57
N SER A 32 0.03 9.34 9.50
CA SER A 32 -0.44 10.30 8.50
C SER A 32 -1.72 9.82 7.83
N SER A 33 -1.75 8.56 7.36
CA SER A 33 -2.95 7.99 6.71
C SER A 33 -4.18 8.02 7.62
N THR A 34 -3.99 7.79 8.93
CA THR A 34 -5.10 7.82 9.89
C THR A 34 -5.59 9.25 10.15
N ILE A 35 -4.67 10.23 10.22
CA ILE A 35 -4.99 11.65 10.38
C ILE A 35 -5.76 12.17 9.17
N ASP A 36 -5.37 11.75 7.96
CA ASP A 36 -6.03 12.15 6.72
C ASP A 36 -7.48 11.65 6.62
N VAL A 37 -7.77 10.47 7.18
CA VAL A 37 -9.13 9.91 7.23
C VAL A 37 -10.01 10.58 8.30
N PHE A 38 -9.45 10.97 9.45
CA PHE A 38 -10.19 11.59 10.56
C PHE A 38 -9.67 12.99 10.94
N PRO A 39 -9.71 13.97 10.02
CA PRO A 39 -9.12 15.28 10.24
C PRO A 39 -9.80 16.05 11.39
N ASN A 40 -11.10 15.84 11.60
CA ASN A 40 -11.87 16.56 12.61
C ASN A 40 -11.56 16.14 14.06
N VAL A 41 -11.03 14.92 14.25
CA VAL A 41 -10.73 14.37 15.59
C VAL A 41 -9.23 14.45 15.88
N LEU A 42 -8.39 14.08 14.91
CA LEU A 42 -6.95 13.90 15.11
C LEU A 42 -6.11 15.16 14.85
N ARG A 43 -6.64 16.18 14.17
CA ARG A 43 -5.92 17.46 13.93
C ARG A 43 -5.91 18.40 15.16
N ARG A 44 -6.52 17.99 16.27
CA ARG A 44 -6.44 18.72 17.54
C ARG A 44 -5.02 18.61 18.13
N PRO A 45 -4.52 19.66 18.80
CA PRO A 45 -3.22 19.58 19.47
C PRO A 45 -3.21 18.43 20.48
N TYR A 46 -2.07 17.73 20.60
CA TYR A 46 -1.82 16.57 21.46
C TYR A 46 -2.52 15.24 21.08
N MET A 47 -3.57 15.24 20.26
CA MET A 47 -4.27 13.99 19.89
C MET A 47 -3.43 13.07 18.99
N ARG A 48 -2.63 13.65 18.09
CA ARG A 48 -1.66 12.88 17.27
C ARG A 48 -0.64 12.16 18.15
N GLU A 49 -0.08 12.85 19.13
CA GLU A 49 0.93 12.29 20.05
C GLU A 49 0.34 11.17 20.90
N LEU A 50 -0.89 11.36 21.41
CA LEU A 50 -1.58 10.33 22.19
C LEU A 50 -1.92 9.10 21.35
N PHE A 51 -2.36 9.29 20.10
CA PHE A 51 -2.62 8.19 19.17
C PHE A 51 -1.33 7.40 18.88
N LEU A 52 -0.22 8.10 18.60
CA LEU A 52 1.08 7.47 18.37
C LEU A 52 1.54 6.67 19.59
N LEU A 53 1.42 7.23 20.80
CA LEU A 53 1.78 6.54 22.03
C LEU A 53 0.93 5.28 22.24
N PHE A 54 -0.38 5.38 22.01
CA PHE A 54 -1.30 4.24 22.09
C PHE A 54 -0.93 3.15 21.08
N PHE A 55 -0.71 3.54 19.81
CA PHE A 55 -0.34 2.62 18.74
C PHE A 55 0.99 1.90 19.01
N CYS A 56 2.02 2.65 19.42
CA CYS A 56 3.33 2.09 19.76
C CYS A 56 3.24 1.14 20.96
N THR A 57 2.45 1.48 21.98
CA THR A 57 2.23 0.62 23.15
C THR A 57 1.50 -0.68 22.76
N ALA A 58 0.50 -0.59 21.90
CA ALA A 58 -0.21 -1.78 21.39
C ALA A 58 0.71 -2.69 20.57
N CYS A 59 1.54 -2.11 19.69
CA CYS A 59 2.54 -2.85 18.92
C CYS A 59 3.58 -3.52 19.84
N PHE A 60 4.05 -2.80 20.86
CA PHE A 60 4.97 -3.35 21.86
C PHE A 60 4.38 -4.57 22.57
N CYS A 61 3.12 -4.51 23.00
CA CYS A 61 2.42 -5.65 23.61
C CYS A 61 2.36 -6.87 22.68
N PHE A 62 2.14 -6.67 21.38
CA PHE A 62 2.13 -7.76 20.39
C PHE A 62 3.55 -8.32 20.16
N GLN A 63 4.55 -7.45 20.06
CA GLN A 63 5.94 -7.83 19.82
C GLN A 63 6.54 -8.68 20.95
N ILE A 64 6.05 -8.54 22.19
CA ILE A 64 6.46 -9.38 23.33
C ILE A 64 6.27 -10.88 23.04
N LEU A 65 5.25 -11.27 22.25
CA LEU A 65 5.04 -12.67 21.90
C LEU A 65 6.24 -13.25 21.13
N MET A 66 6.93 -12.41 20.35
CA MET A 66 8.06 -12.79 19.49
C MET A 66 9.39 -12.82 20.24
N THR A 67 9.49 -12.27 21.45
CA THR A 67 10.72 -12.31 22.27
C THR A 67 10.77 -13.51 23.22
N THR A 68 9.71 -14.34 23.25
CA THR A 68 9.66 -15.58 24.04
C THR A 68 10.57 -16.69 23.46
N GLN A 69 10.81 -17.76 24.22
CA GLN A 69 11.63 -18.91 23.78
C GLN A 69 11.08 -19.57 22.50
N GLY A 70 9.77 -19.52 22.27
CA GLY A 70 9.12 -19.99 21.05
C GLY A 70 8.92 -18.89 19.99
N GLY A 71 9.39 -17.67 20.25
CA GLY A 71 9.13 -16.49 19.44
C GLY A 71 9.67 -16.60 18.02
N ILE A 72 10.76 -17.35 17.79
CA ILE A 72 11.31 -17.59 16.45
C ILE A 72 10.33 -18.30 15.51
N TYR A 73 9.49 -19.20 16.03
CA TYR A 73 8.48 -19.90 15.23
C TYR A 73 7.35 -18.96 14.79
N ILE A 74 6.95 -18.06 15.69
CA ILE A 74 5.94 -17.03 15.42
C ILE A 74 6.53 -16.00 14.44
N PHE A 75 7.77 -15.57 14.66
CA PHE A 75 8.50 -14.67 13.77
C PHE A 75 8.55 -15.23 12.36
N GLN A 76 8.98 -16.48 12.17
CA GLN A 76 9.04 -17.06 10.83
C GLN A 76 7.66 -17.25 10.20
N LEU A 77 6.63 -17.55 10.98
CA LEU A 77 5.26 -17.64 10.47
C LEU A 77 4.79 -16.28 9.91
N ILE A 78 5.04 -15.20 10.66
CA ILE A 78 4.69 -13.83 10.27
C ILE A 78 5.57 -13.35 9.12
N ASP A 79 6.87 -13.67 9.11
CA ASP A 79 7.78 -13.31 8.03
C ASP A 79 7.36 -13.98 6.70
N TYR A 80 7.02 -15.28 6.75
CA TYR A 80 6.62 -16.02 5.56
C TYR A 80 5.22 -15.67 5.04
N HIS A 81 4.23 -15.52 5.94
CA HIS A 81 2.84 -15.27 5.57
C HIS A 81 2.41 -13.81 5.67
N GLY A 82 2.91 -13.06 6.65
CA GLY A 82 2.61 -11.64 6.85
C GLY A 82 3.35 -10.74 5.86
N SER A 83 4.66 -10.94 5.69
CA SER A 83 5.44 -10.33 4.59
C SER A 83 5.43 -11.21 3.33
N SER A 84 4.31 -11.90 3.09
CA SER A 84 4.18 -12.74 1.91
C SER A 84 4.18 -11.86 0.66
N GLY A 85 5.10 -12.14 -0.26
CA GLY A 85 5.09 -11.49 -1.58
C GLY A 85 3.72 -11.55 -2.25
N ALA A 86 2.87 -12.55 -1.97
CA ALA A 86 1.55 -12.66 -2.59
C ALA A 86 0.62 -11.48 -2.29
N SER A 87 0.53 -11.02 -1.05
CA SER A 87 -0.39 -9.93 -0.68
C SER A 87 0.07 -8.60 -1.28
N ILE A 88 1.37 -8.31 -1.17
CA ILE A 88 1.98 -7.10 -1.74
C ILE A 88 1.90 -7.10 -3.27
N LEU A 89 2.19 -8.23 -3.92
CA LEU A 89 2.10 -8.35 -5.38
C LEU A 89 0.66 -8.21 -5.88
N PHE A 90 -0.31 -8.77 -5.14
CA PHE A 90 -1.73 -8.62 -5.47
C PHE A 90 -2.19 -7.15 -5.31
N MET A 91 -1.78 -6.48 -4.23
CA MET A 91 -2.05 -5.06 -4.03
C MET A 91 -1.43 -4.20 -5.13
N GLY A 92 -0.16 -4.43 -5.46
CA GLY A 92 0.53 -3.72 -6.55
C GLY A 92 -0.09 -3.98 -7.93
N LEU A 93 -0.65 -5.17 -8.17
CA LEU A 93 -1.42 -5.47 -9.38
C LEU A 93 -2.70 -4.61 -9.44
N ILE A 94 -3.47 -4.56 -8.35
CA ILE A 94 -4.69 -3.74 -8.30
C ILE A 94 -4.36 -2.26 -8.45
N GLU A 95 -3.36 -1.75 -7.72
CA GLU A 95 -2.96 -0.34 -7.77
C GLU A 95 -2.51 0.07 -9.18
N SER A 96 -1.68 -0.75 -9.83
CA SER A 96 -1.24 -0.47 -11.21
C SER A 96 -2.39 -0.53 -12.23
N LEU A 97 -3.35 -1.44 -12.07
CA LEU A 97 -4.56 -1.47 -12.91
C LEU A 97 -5.46 -0.25 -12.70
N ILE A 98 -5.62 0.19 -11.44
CA ILE A 98 -6.39 1.40 -11.11
C ILE A 98 -5.75 2.62 -11.77
N ILE A 99 -4.44 2.83 -11.60
CA ILE A 99 -3.74 4.00 -12.15
C ILE A 99 -3.69 3.94 -13.69
N GLY A 100 -3.39 2.77 -14.25
CA GLY A 100 -3.23 2.57 -15.69
C GLY A 100 -4.54 2.77 -16.46
N TRP A 101 -5.58 2.04 -16.05
CA TRP A 101 -6.80 1.85 -16.86
C TRP A 101 -8.03 2.59 -16.31
N ILE A 102 -8.21 2.64 -14.99
CA ILE A 102 -9.42 3.22 -14.38
C ILE A 102 -9.28 4.74 -14.25
N PHE A 103 -8.22 5.20 -13.61
CA PHE A 103 -7.90 6.62 -13.48
C PHE A 103 -7.43 7.20 -14.82
N GLY A 104 -6.67 6.41 -15.58
CA GLY A 104 -6.14 6.76 -16.89
C GLY A 104 -4.78 7.43 -16.78
N THR A 105 -3.79 6.87 -17.47
CA THR A 105 -2.40 7.35 -17.37
C THR A 105 -2.22 8.79 -17.87
N ASP A 106 -2.99 9.21 -18.87
CA ASP A 106 -2.89 10.57 -19.42
C ASP A 106 -3.26 11.64 -18.37
N ARG A 107 -4.29 11.37 -17.55
CA ARG A 107 -4.68 12.28 -16.45
C ARG A 107 -3.61 12.35 -15.37
N MET A 108 -2.97 11.23 -15.06
CA MET A 108 -1.85 11.21 -14.11
C MET A 108 -0.66 12.03 -14.63
N PHE A 109 -0.38 11.97 -15.93
CA PHE A 109 0.67 12.78 -16.55
C PHE A 109 0.35 14.26 -16.49
N ASP A 110 -0.91 14.65 -16.74
CA ASP A 110 -1.34 16.05 -16.64
C ASP A 110 -1.18 16.58 -15.20
N ILE A 111 -1.45 15.77 -14.17
CA ILE A 111 -1.21 16.13 -12.75
C ILE A 111 0.29 16.29 -12.47
N ILE A 112 1.13 15.41 -13.00
CA ILE A 112 2.59 15.50 -12.79
C ILE A 112 3.17 16.71 -13.51
N GLU A 113 2.68 17.02 -14.72
CA GLU A 113 3.07 18.21 -15.48
C GLU A 113 2.69 19.49 -14.73
N ASP A 114 1.52 19.54 -14.09
CA ASP A 114 1.06 20.67 -13.26
C ASP A 114 1.84 20.82 -11.94
N MET A 115 2.35 19.73 -11.37
CA MET A 115 3.15 19.77 -10.13
C MET A 115 4.63 20.07 -10.38
N CYS A 116 5.20 19.64 -11.50
CA CYS A 116 6.63 19.67 -11.77
C CYS A 116 7.02 20.55 -12.97
N ASP A 117 6.05 21.17 -13.66
CA ASP A 117 6.21 21.93 -14.91
C ASP A 117 6.93 21.15 -16.04
N ILE A 118 7.05 19.82 -15.90
CA ILE A 118 7.77 18.95 -16.84
C ILE A 118 6.89 17.75 -17.15
N ARG A 119 6.59 17.57 -18.44
CA ARG A 119 5.84 16.41 -18.90
C ARG A 119 6.71 15.14 -18.89
N PRO A 120 6.30 14.06 -18.21
CA PRO A 120 7.06 12.82 -18.19
C PRO A 120 7.15 12.18 -19.58
N SER A 121 8.20 11.40 -19.82
CA SER A 121 8.37 10.68 -21.08
C SER A 121 7.35 9.55 -21.25
N ALA A 122 7.01 9.21 -22.49
CA ALA A 122 6.09 8.12 -22.81
C ALA A 122 6.57 6.74 -22.33
N PHE A 123 7.86 6.58 -22.02
CA PHE A 123 8.41 5.35 -21.44
C PHE A 123 7.73 5.00 -20.11
N PHE A 124 7.52 5.99 -19.24
CA PHE A 124 6.84 5.79 -17.95
C PHE A 124 5.38 5.36 -18.14
N LYS A 125 4.72 5.83 -19.20
CA LYS A 125 3.35 5.44 -19.55
C LYS A 125 3.26 3.94 -19.87
N TYR A 126 4.18 3.43 -20.68
CA TYR A 126 4.24 1.99 -20.96
C TYR A 126 4.64 1.17 -19.73
N CYS A 127 5.52 1.70 -18.88
CA CYS A 127 5.91 1.04 -17.64
C CYS A 127 4.72 0.82 -16.72
N TRP A 128 3.95 1.87 -16.43
CA TRP A 128 2.81 1.76 -15.52
C TRP A 128 1.65 0.97 -16.09
N ASN A 129 1.37 1.11 -17.40
CA ASN A 129 0.20 0.47 -18.00
C ASN A 129 0.39 -1.01 -18.32
N TYR A 130 1.63 -1.43 -18.64
CA TYR A 130 1.91 -2.79 -19.12
C TYR A 130 3.02 -3.49 -18.34
N PHE A 131 4.17 -2.85 -18.12
CA PHE A 131 5.31 -3.53 -17.52
C PHE A 131 5.07 -3.91 -16.06
N THR A 132 4.66 -2.95 -15.22
CA THR A 132 4.37 -3.17 -13.81
C THR A 132 3.28 -4.25 -13.59
N PRO A 133 2.08 -4.16 -14.20
CA PRO A 133 1.07 -5.19 -14.00
C PRO A 133 1.51 -6.56 -14.53
N LEU A 134 2.24 -6.62 -15.66
CA LEU A 134 2.75 -7.88 -16.19
C LEU A 134 3.79 -8.52 -15.26
N MET A 135 4.71 -7.73 -14.70
CA MET A 135 5.70 -8.20 -13.76
C MET A 135 5.05 -8.69 -12.46
N CYS A 136 4.10 -7.94 -11.90
CA CYS A 136 3.33 -8.34 -10.72
C CYS A 136 2.52 -9.62 -10.96
N LEU A 137 1.85 -9.74 -12.11
CA LEU A 137 1.10 -10.93 -12.48
C LEU A 137 2.04 -12.14 -12.65
N GLY A 138 3.16 -11.95 -13.35
CA GLY A 138 4.13 -13.00 -13.60
C GLY A 138 4.72 -13.55 -12.30
N THR A 139 5.17 -12.67 -11.40
CA THR A 139 5.72 -13.07 -10.10
C THR A 139 4.67 -13.71 -9.20
N LEU A 140 3.41 -13.25 -9.24
CA LEU A 140 2.30 -13.89 -8.51
C LEU A 140 2.04 -15.32 -9.01
N ILE A 141 2.05 -15.55 -10.33
CA ILE A 141 1.90 -16.89 -10.90
C ILE A 141 3.07 -17.78 -10.47
N PHE A 142 4.31 -17.28 -10.55
CA PHE A 142 5.48 -18.02 -10.08
C PHE A 142 5.40 -18.36 -8.59
N TYR A 143 4.91 -17.43 -7.77
CA TYR A 143 4.70 -17.64 -6.34
C TYR A 143 3.70 -18.79 -6.08
N ILE A 144 2.58 -18.83 -6.81
CA ILE A 144 1.58 -19.89 -6.70
C ILE A 144 2.15 -21.25 -7.15
N VAL A 145 2.87 -21.27 -8.28
CA VAL A 145 3.44 -22.51 -8.84
C VAL A 145 4.54 -23.09 -7.96
N LYS A 146 5.33 -22.25 -7.29
CA LYS A 146 6.43 -22.68 -6.40
C LYS A 146 6.03 -22.70 -4.92
N TYR A 147 4.74 -22.68 -4.61
CA TYR A 147 4.26 -22.74 -3.24
C TYR A 147 4.82 -23.98 -2.52
N LYS A 148 5.60 -23.75 -1.47
CA LYS A 148 6.12 -24.79 -0.58
C LYS A 148 5.54 -24.58 0.82
N PRO A 149 5.17 -25.65 1.54
CA PRO A 149 4.76 -25.51 2.93
C PRO A 149 5.94 -24.98 3.76
N LEU A 150 5.65 -24.02 4.65
CA LEU A 150 6.63 -23.49 5.58
C LEU A 150 7.18 -24.63 6.46
N MET A 151 8.49 -24.81 6.48
CA MET A 151 9.19 -25.75 7.35
C MET A 151 10.31 -25.01 8.09
N TYR A 152 10.35 -25.15 9.43
CA TYR A 152 11.48 -24.64 10.21
C TYR A 152 12.55 -25.72 10.33
N ASN A 153 13.76 -25.39 9.87
CA ASN A 153 14.95 -26.24 9.91
C ASN A 153 14.75 -27.63 9.26
N ASN A 154 13.81 -27.78 8.32
CA ASN A 154 13.41 -29.06 7.68
C ASN A 154 12.98 -30.19 8.64
N VAL A 155 12.77 -29.90 9.93
CA VAL A 155 12.40 -30.88 10.97
C VAL A 155 11.04 -30.54 11.58
N TYR A 156 10.69 -29.26 11.67
CA TYR A 156 9.43 -28.82 12.27
C TYR A 156 8.42 -28.48 11.17
N ILE A 157 7.35 -29.28 11.13
CA ILE A 157 6.18 -29.05 10.30
C ILE A 157 5.18 -28.23 11.12
N TYR A 158 4.78 -27.09 10.58
CA TYR A 158 3.80 -26.25 11.25
C TYR A 158 2.44 -26.96 11.36
N PRO A 159 1.75 -26.84 12.49
CA PRO A 159 0.43 -27.43 12.66
C PRO A 159 -0.62 -26.74 11.76
N ASN A 160 -1.71 -27.46 11.44
CA ASN A 160 -2.75 -26.96 10.53
C ASN A 160 -3.38 -25.62 10.95
N TRP A 161 -3.47 -25.34 12.26
CA TRP A 161 -3.97 -24.04 12.74
C TRP A 161 -3.04 -22.88 12.34
N ALA A 162 -1.74 -23.10 12.25
CA ALA A 162 -0.77 -22.08 11.87
C ALA A 162 -0.89 -21.74 10.38
N TYR A 163 -1.16 -22.73 9.52
CA TYR A 163 -1.51 -22.47 8.11
C TYR A 163 -2.82 -21.67 7.98
N GLY A 164 -3.80 -21.93 8.86
CA GLY A 164 -5.04 -21.13 8.93
C GLY A 164 -4.77 -19.66 9.25
N ILE A 165 -3.93 -19.39 10.26
CA ILE A 165 -3.49 -18.03 10.60
C ILE A 165 -2.72 -17.41 9.43
N GLY A 166 -1.79 -18.16 8.82
CA GLY A 166 -1.02 -17.67 7.68
C GLY A 166 -1.91 -17.26 6.50
N PHE A 167 -2.90 -18.09 6.15
CA PHE A 167 -3.86 -17.77 5.08
C PHE A 167 -4.71 -16.55 5.42
N PHE A 168 -5.13 -16.41 6.68
CA PHE A 168 -5.86 -15.22 7.15
C PHE A 168 -5.01 -13.96 7.00
N MET A 169 -3.72 -14.01 7.37
CA MET A 169 -2.80 -12.87 7.23
C MET A 169 -2.57 -12.47 5.77
N VAL A 170 -2.48 -13.42 4.84
CA VAL A 170 -2.30 -13.12 3.40
C VAL A 170 -3.56 -12.49 2.80
N THR A 171 -4.74 -12.96 3.20
CA THR A 171 -6.00 -12.58 2.55
C THR A 171 -6.65 -11.32 3.13
N ILE A 172 -6.35 -10.95 4.38
CA ILE A 172 -7.03 -9.83 5.05
C ILE A 172 -6.90 -8.50 4.30
N SER A 173 -5.69 -8.14 3.84
CA SER A 173 -5.46 -6.87 3.13
C SER A 173 -6.20 -6.80 1.78
N PRO A 174 -6.04 -7.78 0.85
CA PRO A 174 -6.81 -7.84 -0.39
C PRO A 174 -8.33 -7.79 -0.20
N VAL A 175 -8.84 -8.54 0.79
CA VAL A 175 -10.28 -8.62 1.06
C VAL A 175 -10.82 -7.27 1.54
N LEU A 176 -10.10 -6.55 2.40
CA LEU A 176 -10.51 -5.22 2.87
C LEU A 176 -10.66 -4.22 1.72
N VAL A 177 -9.70 -4.19 0.79
CA VAL A 177 -9.74 -3.28 -0.37
C VAL A 177 -10.92 -3.58 -1.29
N ILE A 178 -11.12 -4.86 -1.64
CA ILE A 178 -12.23 -5.29 -2.49
C ILE A 178 -13.57 -4.99 -1.80
N THR A 179 -13.66 -5.30 -0.50
CA THR A 179 -14.90 -5.09 0.28
C THR A 179 -15.24 -3.61 0.36
N TRP A 180 -14.26 -2.73 0.59
CA TRP A 180 -14.48 -1.29 0.62
C TRP A 180 -14.97 -0.75 -0.74
N GLY A 181 -14.36 -1.21 -1.83
CA GLY A 181 -14.82 -0.89 -3.19
C GLY A 181 -16.26 -1.34 -3.45
N LEU A 182 -16.62 -2.56 -3.03
CA LEU A 182 -17.99 -3.09 -3.14
C LEU A 182 -18.99 -2.30 -2.29
N VAL A 183 -18.67 -2.00 -1.03
CA VAL A 183 -19.54 -1.20 -0.14
C VAL A 183 -19.82 0.18 -0.74
N LYS A 184 -18.82 0.83 -1.32
CA LYS A 184 -19.01 2.10 -2.04
C LYS A 184 -19.92 1.93 -3.25
N LEU A 185 -19.73 0.88 -4.04
CA LEU A 185 -20.60 0.58 -5.19
C LEU A 185 -22.05 0.30 -4.77
N TYR A 186 -22.28 -0.38 -3.65
CA TYR A 186 -23.63 -0.67 -3.15
C TYR A 186 -24.33 0.56 -2.58
N THR A 187 -23.58 1.46 -1.93
CA THR A 187 -24.11 2.67 -1.28
C THR A 187 -24.43 3.77 -2.30
N SER A 188 -23.75 3.80 -3.45
CA SER A 188 -24.06 4.73 -4.53
C SER A 188 -25.45 4.47 -5.13
N SER A 189 -26.25 5.52 -5.28
CA SER A 189 -27.58 5.48 -5.91
C SER A 189 -27.47 5.42 -7.44
N GLY A 190 -28.43 4.78 -8.12
CA GLY A 190 -28.52 4.71 -9.59
C GLY A 190 -28.47 3.30 -10.17
N SER A 191 -28.32 3.19 -11.50
CA SER A 191 -28.11 1.93 -12.21
C SER A 191 -26.66 1.43 -12.09
N LEU A 192 -26.38 0.13 -12.32
CA LEU A 192 -25.03 -0.45 -12.15
C LEU A 192 -23.94 0.27 -12.95
N LYS A 193 -24.25 0.74 -14.16
CA LYS A 193 -23.29 1.49 -15.01
C LYS A 193 -23.04 2.90 -14.47
N GLU A 194 -24.07 3.57 -13.99
CA GLU A 194 -23.95 4.91 -13.39
C GLU A 194 -23.20 4.86 -12.06
N ARG A 195 -23.46 3.84 -11.23
CA ARG A 195 -22.73 3.62 -9.98
C ARG A 195 -21.24 3.39 -10.22
N PHE A 196 -20.89 2.51 -11.16
CA PHE A 196 -19.49 2.26 -11.49
C PHE A 196 -18.81 3.53 -12.01
N LYS A 197 -19.48 4.26 -12.93
CA LYS A 197 -18.96 5.53 -13.44
C LYS A 197 -18.77 6.56 -12.32
N SER A 198 -19.72 6.69 -11.40
CA SER A 198 -19.65 7.61 -10.27
C SER A 198 -18.56 7.27 -9.26
N VAL A 199 -18.27 5.98 -9.04
CA VAL A 199 -17.20 5.56 -8.12
C VAL A 199 -15.82 5.71 -8.76
N CYS A 200 -15.73 5.60 -10.09
CA CYS A 200 -14.48 5.76 -10.84
C CYS A 200 -14.21 7.21 -11.29
N THR A 201 -15.12 8.15 -11.02
CA THR A 201 -14.86 9.58 -11.23
C THR A 201 -14.13 10.17 -10.00
N PRO A 202 -13.04 10.94 -10.21
CA PRO A 202 -12.37 11.65 -9.12
C PRO A 202 -13.29 12.70 -8.49
N ASP A 203 -13.03 13.08 -7.25
CA ASP A 203 -13.85 14.05 -6.50
C ASP A 203 -13.79 15.44 -7.18
N ASP A 204 -14.96 16.01 -7.46
CA ASP A 204 -15.13 17.32 -8.11
C ASP A 204 -14.57 18.49 -7.27
N LYS A 205 -14.27 18.25 -5.98
CA LYS A 205 -13.68 19.25 -5.07
C LYS A 205 -12.18 19.44 -5.25
N LEU A 206 -11.52 18.60 -6.04
CA LEU A 206 -10.09 18.72 -6.29
C LEU A 206 -9.80 19.93 -7.20
N PRO A 207 -8.72 20.69 -6.96
CA PRO A 207 -8.34 21.78 -7.84
C PRO A 207 -8.09 21.23 -9.24
N MET A 208 -8.82 21.77 -10.22
CA MET A 208 -8.66 21.40 -11.62
C MET A 208 -7.26 21.79 -12.10
N THR A 209 -6.63 20.86 -12.83
CA THR A 209 -5.35 21.09 -13.52
C THR A 209 -5.46 22.30 -14.46
N GLU A 210 -4.37 23.06 -14.70
CA GLU A 210 -4.42 24.19 -15.64
C GLU A 210 -4.98 23.79 -17.02
N ASN A 211 -4.58 22.64 -17.54
CA ASN A 211 -5.10 22.10 -18.80
C ASN A 211 -6.63 21.87 -18.77
N GLN A 212 -7.19 21.46 -17.64
CA GLN A 212 -8.64 21.28 -17.48
C GLN A 212 -9.37 22.62 -17.39
N LYS A 213 -8.78 23.63 -16.73
CA LYS A 213 -9.32 25.00 -16.69
C LYS A 213 -9.35 25.63 -18.09
N VAL A 214 -8.28 25.46 -18.86
CA VAL A 214 -8.19 25.94 -20.24
C VAL A 214 -9.24 25.26 -21.14
N GLN A 215 -9.44 23.94 -21.01
CA GLN A 215 -10.48 23.24 -21.77
C GLN A 215 -11.91 23.68 -21.41
N LEU A 216 -12.18 23.92 -20.12
CA LEU A 216 -13.47 24.45 -19.67
C LEU A 216 -13.73 25.86 -20.22
N GLN A 217 -12.73 26.75 -20.17
CA GLN A 217 -12.83 28.09 -20.75
C GLN A 217 -13.10 28.05 -22.26
N ILE A 218 -12.41 27.16 -22.99
CA ILE A 218 -12.66 26.96 -24.43
C ILE A 218 -14.10 26.48 -24.66
N SER A 219 -14.56 25.49 -23.89
CA SER A 219 -15.92 24.97 -24.02
C SER A 219 -16.99 26.01 -23.69
N GLU A 220 -16.78 26.85 -22.66
CA GLU A 220 -17.66 27.96 -22.32
C GLU A 220 -17.67 29.04 -23.41
N THR A 221 -16.52 29.38 -23.99
CA THR A 221 -16.47 30.34 -25.12
C THR A 221 -17.15 29.81 -26.38
N ILE A 222 -17.11 28.50 -26.64
CA ILE A 222 -17.82 27.88 -27.77
C ILE A 222 -19.33 27.88 -27.53
N VAL A 223 -19.79 27.64 -26.30
CA VAL A 223 -21.22 27.65 -25.94
C VAL A 223 -21.79 29.08 -25.87
N ALA A 224 -21.00 30.06 -25.42
CA ALA A 224 -21.41 31.47 -25.39
C ALA A 224 -21.33 32.17 -26.76
N GLY A 225 -20.65 31.55 -27.74
CA GLY A 225 -20.54 32.03 -29.12
C GLY A 225 -21.63 31.52 -30.07
N ILE A 226 -22.60 30.75 -29.57
CA ILE A 226 -23.81 30.29 -30.27
C ILE A 226 -25.02 31.02 -29.67
#